data_AF-A0A8H8RRG2-F1
#
_entry.id   AF-A0A8H8RRG2-F1
#
_cell.length_a   1.000
_cell.length_b   1.000
_cell.length_c   1.000
_cell.angle_alpha   90.00
_cell.angle_beta   90.00
_cell.angle_gamma   90.00
#
_symmetry.space_group_name_H-M   'P 1'
#
loop_
_entity.id
_entity.type
_entity.pdbx_description
1 polymer ?
#
loop_
_entity_poly.entity_id
_entity_poly.type
_entity_poly.pdbx_seq_one_letter_code
_entity_poly.pdbx_strand_id
1 'polypeptide(L)'
;MKQRMSLNSLLASAFPTGGPESSTASAHGPIPDLLSTTLLETFIPGYGPIHKFLLFTFGFDVTVLVSFAAALWITARLGRSTWAIIWSGVSNYFMAEITVSSTDEIHGHLIQFLAHQYKISSSRRLMAETPSKSAWEMDSEDTGTPEPTADANGNIKWLNFSNQEAKSQPRFTPAIGSHNFWHNSTYFQLRRKEVSVLNELGGGATTFKDKEVLTLSCFGRSTDPIKALIQHAKEHYHSGHKAKTIIKRPAPKDMRRFGGRGSWVKIAERPCRPMKTVVLDEERKMDVLADINEYLNPATARWYANRGIPYRRGYLFYGPPGTGKTSLTFALAGVFGLDIHVVSLLEPTLTEEELGMLFTNLPARCIVLLEDIDTAGLVRNEQTEVEETKPQMNGETKNDFNVVDLTKALKKANQQSEEERKKGISLSGLLNIIDGVASHEGRVLVMTTNHPEKLDEALIRPGRVDHQVGFDNATQIQAKQLFERMYNNDLPHTKLIINTPTALPPITNGHLNGSANGSTMLRAADKEIDELKEGELEDIASSFAEMVPDDEFSPAEIQGFLLKRKKDPRKALLEVDMWVQGMMEQKKRGTKLLRVQ
;
A
#
# COMPACT_ATOMS: atom_id res chain seq x y z
N MET A 1 -26.85 48.07 57.34
CA MET A 1 -26.66 49.22 56.43
C MET A 1 -26.00 48.68 55.18
N LYS A 2 -26.70 48.19 54.15
CA LYS A 2 -27.65 48.84 53.22
C LYS A 2 -27.10 50.14 52.60
N GLN A 3 -26.70 50.03 51.33
CA GLN A 3 -27.11 50.87 50.19
C GLN A 3 -26.39 50.28 48.95
N ARG A 4 -26.99 49.41 48.13
CA ARG A 4 -27.96 49.73 47.06
C ARG A 4 -27.93 51.20 46.65
N MET A 5 -26.92 51.57 45.86
CA MET A 5 -27.02 52.74 45.00
C MET A 5 -27.84 52.38 43.76
N SER A 6 -28.87 53.19 43.54
CA SER A 6 -29.92 53.01 42.55
C SER A 6 -29.45 53.52 41.19
N LEU A 7 -29.73 52.74 40.14
CA LEU A 7 -29.52 53.06 38.72
C LEU A 7 -30.17 54.38 38.24
N ASN A 8 -31.02 55.01 39.06
CA ASN A 8 -31.70 56.25 38.70
C ASN A 8 -30.78 57.50 38.65
N SER A 9 -29.55 57.44 39.17
CA SER A 9 -28.65 58.61 39.16
C SER A 9 -27.85 58.78 37.85
N LEU A 10 -27.79 57.74 37.00
CA LEU A 10 -27.09 57.80 35.71
C LEU A 10 -27.99 58.22 34.53
N LEU A 11 -29.31 58.27 34.73
CA LEU A 11 -30.27 58.67 33.70
C LEU A 11 -30.71 60.14 33.78
N ALA A 12 -30.26 60.88 34.80
CA ALA A 12 -30.64 62.28 35.01
C ALA A 12 -29.78 63.30 34.22
N SER A 13 -28.75 62.88 33.48
CA SER A 13 -27.86 63.80 32.75
C SER A 13 -28.17 63.94 31.25
N ALA A 14 -29.27 63.36 30.76
CA ALA A 14 -29.52 63.27 29.33
C ALA A 14 -30.59 64.24 28.78
N PHE A 15 -31.38 64.96 29.59
CA PHE A 15 -32.41 65.86 29.07
C PHE A 15 -32.62 67.10 29.96
N PRO A 16 -32.58 68.33 29.41
CA PRO A 16 -32.90 69.54 30.17
C PRO A 16 -34.41 69.70 30.36
N THR A 17 -34.79 70.19 31.54
CA THR A 17 -36.14 70.55 31.95
C THR A 17 -36.64 71.80 31.22
N GLY A 18 -37.82 71.72 30.60
CA GLY A 18 -38.62 72.87 30.15
C GLY A 18 -40.01 72.82 30.79
N GLY A 19 -40.37 73.90 31.50
CA GLY A 19 -41.62 74.06 32.25
C GLY A 19 -42.87 74.32 31.37
N PRO A 20 -44.03 74.61 32.01
CA PRO A 20 -45.33 74.14 31.56
C PRO A 20 -46.15 75.20 30.82
N GLU A 21 -46.91 74.80 29.80
CA GLU A 21 -48.14 75.51 29.42
C GLU A 21 -49.26 74.55 29.00
N SER A 22 -50.44 74.86 29.52
CA SER A 22 -51.71 74.16 29.38
C SER A 22 -52.38 74.43 28.04
N SER A 23 -52.92 73.39 27.38
CA SER A 23 -54.26 73.44 26.78
C SER A 23 -54.74 72.05 26.36
N THR A 24 -56.04 71.85 26.59
CA THR A 24 -56.85 70.65 26.41
C THR A 24 -57.15 70.34 24.94
N ALA A 25 -57.12 69.05 24.53
CA ALA A 25 -58.28 68.31 23.99
C ALA A 25 -57.90 67.04 23.17
N SER A 26 -58.63 65.97 23.49
CA SER A 26 -59.06 64.81 22.66
C SER A 26 -58.08 63.89 21.92
N ALA A 27 -57.95 62.68 22.49
CA ALA A 27 -58.20 61.35 21.90
C ALA A 27 -57.57 60.96 20.54
N HIS A 28 -56.59 60.06 20.64
CA HIS A 28 -56.16 58.94 19.77
C HIS A 28 -54.62 58.93 19.63
N GLY A 29 -53.94 58.17 20.49
CA GLY A 29 -52.51 57.96 20.39
C GLY A 29 -52.18 56.83 19.41
N PRO A 30 -51.29 57.03 18.42
CA PRO A 30 -50.75 55.93 17.63
C PRO A 30 -49.68 55.17 18.42
N ILE A 31 -49.57 53.89 18.11
CA ILE A 31 -48.58 52.92 18.59
C ILE A 31 -47.16 53.48 18.35
N PRO A 32 -46.19 53.29 19.26
CA PRO A 32 -44.85 53.87 19.11
C PRO A 32 -44.10 53.30 17.90
N ASP A 33 -43.72 54.19 16.96
CA ASP A 33 -42.86 53.92 15.81
C ASP A 33 -41.49 53.42 16.27
N LEU A 34 -41.25 52.12 16.08
CA LEU A 34 -40.10 51.43 16.68
C LEU A 34 -38.76 51.62 15.94
N LEU A 35 -38.74 52.28 14.78
CA LEU A 35 -37.53 52.75 14.09
C LEU A 35 -37.88 53.99 13.26
N SER A 36 -37.49 55.18 13.72
CA SER A 36 -37.67 56.40 12.93
C SER A 36 -36.93 56.29 11.59
N THR A 37 -37.54 56.78 10.51
CA THR A 37 -36.96 56.82 9.16
C THR A 37 -35.55 57.42 9.11
N THR A 38 -35.23 58.28 10.09
CA THR A 38 -33.92 58.90 10.33
C THR A 38 -32.81 57.93 10.75
N LEU A 39 -33.14 56.85 11.46
CA LEU A 39 -32.16 55.81 11.83
C LEU A 39 -31.83 54.92 10.63
N LEU A 40 -32.78 54.62 9.76
CA LEU A 40 -32.53 53.80 8.56
C LEU A 40 -31.76 54.56 7.47
N GLU A 41 -31.98 55.86 7.35
CA GLU A 41 -31.23 56.73 6.44
C GLU A 41 -29.74 56.89 6.83
N THR A 42 -29.42 56.74 8.13
CA THR A 42 -28.03 56.74 8.62
C THR A 42 -27.30 55.41 8.38
N PHE A 43 -28.01 54.27 8.35
CA PHE A 43 -27.42 52.97 8.03
C PHE A 43 -27.37 52.68 6.52
N ILE A 44 -28.29 53.24 5.72
CA ILE A 44 -28.36 53.05 4.26
C ILE A 44 -28.59 54.42 3.59
N PRO A 45 -27.52 55.10 3.12
CA PRO A 45 -27.63 56.40 2.47
C PRO A 45 -28.50 56.32 1.21
N GLY A 46 -29.52 57.18 1.09
CA GLY A 46 -30.46 57.18 -0.04
C GLY A 46 -31.73 56.35 0.14
N TYR A 47 -31.98 55.80 1.33
CA TYR A 47 -33.21 55.07 1.66
C TYR A 47 -34.48 55.94 1.66
N GLY A 48 -34.37 57.20 2.09
CA GLY A 48 -35.51 58.12 2.24
C GLY A 48 -36.34 58.36 0.97
N PRO A 49 -35.74 58.69 -0.19
CA PRO A 49 -36.47 58.88 -1.45
C PRO A 49 -37.17 57.61 -1.94
N ILE A 50 -36.52 56.45 -1.78
CA ILE A 50 -37.01 55.13 -2.22
C ILE A 50 -38.18 54.67 -1.35
N HIS A 51 -38.07 54.86 -0.03
CA HIS A 51 -39.15 54.59 0.93
C HIS A 51 -40.41 55.39 0.59
N LYS A 52 -40.27 56.70 0.34
CA LYS A 52 -41.40 57.58 -0.01
C LYS A 52 -42.06 57.18 -1.34
N PHE A 53 -41.27 56.81 -2.35
CA PHE A 53 -41.78 56.36 -3.64
C PHE A 53 -42.55 55.03 -3.52
N LEU A 54 -41.99 54.05 -2.82
CA LEU A 54 -42.64 52.75 -2.62
C LEU A 54 -43.92 52.85 -1.78
N LEU A 55 -43.93 53.70 -0.75
CA LEU A 55 -45.12 53.96 0.05
C LEU A 55 -46.25 54.57 -0.79
N PHE A 56 -45.91 55.53 -1.66
CA PHE A 56 -46.87 56.22 -2.52
C PHE A 56 -47.43 55.32 -3.62
N THR A 57 -46.61 54.40 -4.16
CA THR A 57 -46.98 53.60 -5.33
C THR A 57 -47.68 52.29 -4.95
N PHE A 58 -47.31 51.67 -3.83
CA PHE A 58 -47.80 50.34 -3.41
C PHE A 58 -48.48 50.31 -2.04
N GLY A 59 -48.51 51.43 -1.30
CA GLY A 59 -49.16 51.52 0.02
C GLY A 59 -48.51 50.68 1.12
N PHE A 60 -47.29 50.20 0.92
CA PHE A 60 -46.58 49.31 1.84
C PHE A 60 -45.42 50.02 2.54
N ASP A 61 -45.34 49.90 3.88
CA ASP A 61 -44.24 50.48 4.66
C ASP A 61 -43.00 49.59 4.66
N VAL A 62 -42.01 50.01 3.89
CA VAL A 62 -40.70 49.34 3.77
C VAL A 62 -39.98 49.28 5.13
N THR A 63 -40.25 50.21 6.05
CA THR A 63 -39.65 50.23 7.40
C THR A 63 -40.10 49.02 8.22
N VAL A 64 -41.35 48.58 8.07
CA VAL A 64 -41.87 47.38 8.74
C VAL A 64 -41.16 46.13 8.21
N LEU A 65 -40.92 46.04 6.89
CA LEU A 65 -40.20 44.92 6.28
C LEU A 65 -38.73 44.86 6.72
N VAL A 66 -38.05 46.01 6.75
CA VAL A 66 -36.64 46.08 7.19
C VAL A 66 -36.53 45.77 8.69
N SER A 67 -37.46 46.26 9.50
CA SER A 67 -37.53 45.93 10.93
C SER A 67 -37.76 44.44 11.16
N PHE A 68 -38.64 43.81 10.38
CA PHE A 68 -38.89 42.37 10.42
C PHE A 68 -37.65 41.57 9.98
N ALA A 69 -36.98 41.99 8.90
CA ALA A 69 -35.74 41.37 8.44
C ALA A 69 -34.60 41.50 9.47
N ALA A 70 -34.46 42.66 10.12
CA ALA A 70 -33.50 42.89 11.19
C ALA A 70 -33.80 42.03 12.42
N ALA A 71 -35.07 41.95 12.84
CA ALA A 71 -35.49 41.08 13.94
C ALA A 71 -35.25 39.59 13.62
N LEU A 72 -35.52 39.15 12.39
CA LEU A 72 -35.23 37.79 11.92
C LEU A 72 -33.72 37.52 11.94
N TRP A 73 -32.90 38.48 11.48
CA TRP A 73 -31.44 38.36 11.49
C TRP A 73 -30.87 38.26 12.91
N ILE A 74 -31.34 39.11 13.84
CA ILE A 74 -30.94 39.09 15.26
C ILE A 74 -31.37 37.75 15.89
N THR A 75 -32.60 37.31 15.65
CA THR A 75 -33.12 36.03 16.17
C THR A 75 -32.31 34.86 15.62
N ALA A 76 -31.99 34.85 14.33
CA ALA A 76 -31.15 33.83 13.72
C ALA A 76 -29.69 33.87 14.24
N ARG A 77 -29.17 35.06 14.58
CA ARG A 77 -27.84 35.23 15.21
C ARG A 77 -27.83 34.68 16.63
N LEU A 78 -28.83 35.02 17.44
CA LEU A 78 -29.00 34.51 18.81
C LEU A 78 -29.23 33.00 18.81
N GLY A 79 -30.08 32.49 17.91
CA GLY A 79 -30.31 31.06 17.72
C GLY A 79 -29.02 30.30 17.36
N ARG A 80 -28.21 30.84 16.44
CA ARG A 80 -26.91 30.24 16.10
C ARG A 80 -25.92 30.27 17.28
N SER A 81 -25.88 31.37 18.03
CA SER A 81 -24.99 31.50 19.18
C SER A 81 -25.37 30.57 20.33
N THR A 82 -26.66 30.50 20.66
CA THR A 82 -27.19 29.60 21.70
C THR A 82 -26.99 28.14 21.31
N TRP A 83 -27.27 27.78 20.05
CA TRP A 83 -26.98 26.44 19.53
C TRP A 83 -25.48 26.09 19.64
N ALA A 84 -24.58 27.00 19.30
CA ALA A 84 -23.14 26.76 19.42
C ALA A 84 -22.71 26.52 20.87
N ILE A 85 -23.26 27.27 21.83
CA ILE A 85 -22.98 27.08 23.25
C ILE A 85 -23.51 25.72 23.75
N ILE A 86 -24.75 25.39 23.40
CA ILE A 86 -25.38 24.11 23.77
C ILE A 86 -24.58 22.95 23.16
N TRP A 87 -24.28 23.01 21.87
CA TRP A 87 -23.53 21.98 21.17
C TRP A 87 -22.11 21.80 21.73
N SER A 88 -21.44 22.90 22.08
CA SER A 88 -20.14 22.86 22.77
C SER A 88 -20.24 22.16 24.13
N GLY A 89 -21.32 22.43 24.89
CA GLY A 89 -21.60 21.71 26.13
C GLY A 89 -21.80 20.21 25.90
N VAL A 90 -22.58 19.84 24.88
CA VAL A 90 -22.82 18.43 24.54
C VAL A 90 -21.52 17.75 24.09
N SER A 91 -20.74 18.36 23.21
CA SER A 91 -19.51 17.76 22.70
C SER A 91 -18.45 17.58 23.79
N ASN A 92 -18.36 18.52 24.75
CA ASN A 92 -17.33 18.48 25.77
C ASN A 92 -17.68 17.56 26.96
N TYR A 93 -18.97 17.41 27.29
CA TYR A 93 -19.40 16.69 28.50
C TYR A 93 -20.14 15.36 28.23
N PHE A 94 -20.73 15.21 27.04
CA PHE A 94 -21.60 14.06 26.70
C PHE A 94 -21.11 13.25 25.49
N MET A 95 -19.95 13.62 24.92
CA MET A 95 -19.35 12.87 23.82
C MET A 95 -17.91 12.49 24.17
N ALA A 96 -17.54 11.29 23.77
CA ALA A 96 -16.15 10.83 23.77
C ALA A 96 -15.56 11.02 22.37
N GLU A 97 -14.29 11.40 22.28
CA GLU A 97 -13.58 11.65 21.02
C GLU A 97 -12.25 10.88 20.95
N ILE A 98 -11.92 10.33 19.79
CA ILE A 98 -10.59 9.80 19.45
C ILE A 98 -10.14 10.42 18.12
N THR A 99 -8.90 10.92 18.11
CA THR A 99 -8.29 11.52 16.92
C THR A 99 -7.25 10.57 16.31
N VAL A 100 -7.31 10.38 15.00
CA VAL A 100 -6.39 9.55 14.21
C VAL A 100 -5.69 10.44 13.18
N SER A 101 -4.36 10.42 13.17
CA SER A 101 -3.54 11.19 12.23
C SER A 101 -3.36 10.43 10.91
N SER A 102 -3.24 11.15 9.79
CA SER A 102 -2.91 10.59 8.47
C SER A 102 -1.57 9.86 8.40
N THR A 103 -0.67 10.07 9.36
CA THR A 103 0.62 9.36 9.42
C THR A 103 0.51 7.93 9.93
N ASP A 104 -0.62 7.57 10.54
CA ASP A 104 -0.85 6.22 11.06
C ASP A 104 -1.65 5.37 10.06
N GLU A 105 -1.36 4.07 9.98
CA GLU A 105 -2.02 3.11 9.10
C GLU A 105 -3.51 2.96 9.43
N ILE A 106 -3.89 3.17 10.69
CA ILE A 106 -5.29 3.14 11.14
C ILE A 106 -6.14 4.12 10.35
N HIS A 107 -5.58 5.26 9.91
CA HIS A 107 -6.30 6.21 9.06
C HIS A 107 -6.78 5.56 7.76
N GLY A 108 -5.88 4.84 7.07
CA GLY A 108 -6.19 4.12 5.85
C GLY A 108 -7.22 3.01 6.08
N HIS A 109 -7.06 2.24 7.17
CA HIS A 109 -7.99 1.17 7.53
C HIS A 109 -9.42 1.71 7.76
N LEU A 110 -9.55 2.84 8.48
CA LEU A 110 -10.84 3.47 8.75
C LEU A 110 -11.49 4.00 7.47
N ILE A 111 -10.76 4.73 6.63
CA ILE A 111 -11.31 5.25 5.37
C ILE A 111 -11.77 4.12 4.45
N GLN A 112 -10.97 3.06 4.32
CA GLN A 112 -11.34 1.89 3.53
C GLN A 112 -12.55 1.16 4.11
N PHE A 113 -12.61 0.97 5.42
CA PHE A 113 -13.73 0.34 6.11
C PHE A 113 -15.03 1.13 5.94
N LEU A 114 -14.95 2.45 6.10
CA LEU A 114 -16.08 3.37 5.90
C LEU A 114 -16.58 3.40 4.45
N ALA A 115 -15.69 3.19 3.47
CA ALA A 115 -16.07 3.12 2.06
C ALA A 115 -16.81 1.82 1.69
N HIS A 116 -16.46 0.67 2.30
CA HIS A 116 -17.01 -0.63 1.94
C HIS A 116 -18.30 -1.00 2.69
N GLN A 117 -18.28 -0.89 4.02
CA GLN A 117 -19.35 -1.45 4.86
C GLN A 117 -20.51 -0.49 5.04
N TYR A 118 -20.21 0.80 5.06
CA TYR A 118 -21.21 1.81 5.29
C TYR A 118 -21.48 2.43 3.95
N LYS A 119 -22.58 1.98 3.32
CA LYS A 119 -23.39 2.90 2.54
C LYS A 119 -23.60 4.07 3.48
N ILE A 120 -22.80 5.13 3.31
CA ILE A 120 -23.01 6.39 4.00
C ILE A 120 -24.24 6.99 3.31
N SER A 121 -25.38 6.30 3.45
CA SER A 121 -26.63 6.55 2.74
C SER A 121 -27.20 7.91 3.13
N SER A 122 -26.72 8.47 4.24
CA SER A 122 -27.02 9.82 4.69
C SER A 122 -25.99 10.88 4.28
N SER A 123 -24.77 10.50 3.85
CA SER A 123 -23.77 11.51 3.50
C SER A 123 -23.99 12.02 2.10
N ARG A 124 -24.39 13.30 2.04
CA ARG A 124 -24.57 14.05 0.80
C ARG A 124 -23.24 14.56 0.21
N ARG A 125 -22.11 14.31 0.89
CA ARG A 125 -20.77 14.75 0.47
C ARG A 125 -19.82 13.56 0.49
N LEU A 126 -19.26 13.24 -0.66
CA LEU A 126 -18.32 12.13 -0.85
C LEU A 126 -17.11 12.64 -1.62
N MET A 127 -15.96 12.04 -1.39
CA MET A 127 -14.74 12.21 -2.16
C MET A 127 -14.60 11.00 -3.08
N ALA A 128 -14.35 11.25 -4.36
CA ALA A 128 -14.06 10.18 -5.30
C ALA A 128 -12.56 9.92 -5.31
N GLU A 129 -12.18 8.65 -5.19
CA GLU A 129 -10.81 8.18 -5.26
C GLU A 129 -10.73 7.12 -6.36
N THR A 130 -9.73 7.25 -7.23
CA THR A 130 -9.36 6.16 -8.14
C THR A 130 -8.47 5.21 -7.36
N PRO A 131 -8.94 3.99 -7.00
CA PRO A 131 -8.10 3.05 -6.31
C PRO A 131 -6.98 2.61 -7.26
N SER A 132 -5.72 2.78 -6.87
CA SER A 132 -4.59 2.15 -7.56
C SER A 132 -4.64 0.65 -7.25
N LYS A 133 -5.34 -0.13 -8.08
CA LYS A 133 -5.44 -1.58 -7.91
C LYS A 133 -4.25 -2.26 -8.59
N SER A 134 -3.71 -3.29 -7.96
CA SER A 134 -2.77 -4.17 -8.68
C SER A 134 -3.53 -5.00 -9.74
N ALA A 135 -2.81 -5.51 -10.75
CA ALA A 135 -3.42 -6.41 -11.75
C ALA A 135 -4.19 -7.57 -11.11
N TRP A 136 -3.65 -8.15 -10.04
CA TRP A 136 -4.27 -9.24 -9.28
C TRP A 136 -5.55 -8.84 -8.53
N GLU A 137 -5.69 -7.58 -8.15
CA GLU A 137 -6.92 -7.07 -7.51
C GLU A 137 -8.00 -6.78 -8.54
N MET A 138 -7.63 -6.30 -9.73
CA MET A 138 -8.57 -6.07 -10.83
C MET A 138 -9.21 -7.38 -11.31
N ASP A 139 -8.43 -8.47 -11.37
CA ASP A 139 -8.92 -9.80 -11.77
C ASP A 139 -9.83 -10.47 -10.73
N SER A 140 -9.80 -10.00 -9.47
CA SER A 140 -10.62 -10.56 -8.39
C SER A 140 -12.01 -9.96 -8.28
N GLU A 141 -12.22 -8.78 -8.88
CA GLU A 141 -13.54 -8.21 -9.02
C GLU A 141 -14.21 -8.85 -10.25
N ASP A 142 -15.45 -9.31 -10.08
CA ASP A 142 -16.25 -10.10 -11.02
C ASP A 142 -16.65 -9.31 -12.30
N THR A 143 -15.78 -8.43 -12.79
CA THR A 143 -15.82 -7.90 -14.13
C THR A 143 -15.49 -9.04 -15.07
N GLY A 144 -16.52 -9.73 -15.55
CA GLY A 144 -16.43 -10.92 -16.39
C GLY A 144 -15.20 -10.89 -17.31
N THR A 145 -14.37 -11.93 -17.19
CA THR A 145 -13.12 -12.09 -17.93
C THR A 145 -13.36 -11.77 -19.40
N PRO A 146 -12.78 -10.68 -19.95
CA PRO A 146 -13.01 -10.34 -21.33
C PRO A 146 -12.29 -11.39 -22.18
N GLU A 147 -13.06 -12.27 -22.81
CA GLU A 147 -12.52 -13.17 -23.81
C GLU A 147 -12.12 -12.38 -25.06
N PRO A 148 -11.03 -12.74 -25.74
CA PRO A 148 -10.73 -12.21 -27.06
C PRO A 148 -11.83 -12.66 -28.03
N THR A 149 -12.84 -11.82 -28.23
CA THR A 149 -13.90 -12.06 -29.21
C THR A 149 -13.36 -11.80 -30.61
N ALA A 150 -13.62 -12.67 -31.58
CA ALA A 150 -13.49 -12.27 -32.98
C ALA A 150 -14.56 -11.21 -33.29
N ASP A 151 -14.21 -10.12 -33.97
CA ASP A 151 -15.22 -9.18 -34.49
C ASP A 151 -16.09 -9.91 -35.54
N ALA A 152 -17.26 -9.37 -35.90
CA ALA A 152 -18.19 -9.98 -36.86
C ALA A 152 -17.57 -10.34 -38.23
N ASN A 153 -16.39 -9.78 -38.54
CA ASN A 153 -15.61 -10.01 -39.75
C ASN A 153 -14.50 -11.08 -39.57
N GLY A 154 -14.44 -11.78 -38.44
CA GLY A 154 -13.45 -12.83 -38.18
C GLY A 154 -12.06 -12.36 -37.75
N ASN A 155 -11.86 -11.06 -37.52
CA ASN A 155 -10.59 -10.51 -37.06
C ASN A 155 -10.41 -10.72 -35.55
N ILE A 156 -9.19 -11.09 -35.14
CA ILE A 156 -8.81 -11.22 -33.72
C ILE A 156 -8.88 -9.83 -33.07
N LYS A 157 -9.82 -9.64 -32.15
CA LYS A 157 -9.87 -8.44 -31.30
C LYS A 157 -8.93 -8.64 -30.12
N TRP A 158 -7.85 -7.88 -30.11
CA TRP A 158 -6.95 -7.82 -28.97
C TRP A 158 -7.64 -7.14 -27.78
N LEU A 159 -7.39 -7.65 -26.58
CA LEU A 159 -7.85 -7.02 -25.35
C LEU A 159 -7.20 -5.65 -25.21
N ASN A 160 -8.03 -4.61 -25.06
CA ASN A 160 -7.57 -3.26 -24.80
C ASN A 160 -7.79 -2.90 -23.32
N PHE A 161 -6.71 -2.95 -22.55
CA PHE A 161 -6.73 -2.75 -21.09
C PHE A 161 -6.94 -1.29 -20.66
N SER A 162 -6.66 -0.30 -21.51
CA SER A 162 -6.94 1.11 -21.17
C SER A 162 -8.44 1.36 -21.02
N ASN A 163 -9.26 0.67 -21.81
CA ASN A 163 -10.72 0.70 -21.68
C ASN A 163 -11.22 -0.08 -20.46
N GLN A 164 -10.43 -0.99 -19.90
CA GLN A 164 -10.78 -1.76 -18.71
C GLN A 164 -10.56 -0.92 -17.44
N GLU A 165 -9.48 -0.15 -17.37
CA GLU A 165 -9.30 0.86 -16.32
C GLU A 165 -10.42 1.90 -16.35
N ALA A 166 -10.86 2.34 -17.55
CA ALA A 166 -12.01 3.24 -17.70
C ALA A 166 -13.35 2.64 -17.22
N LYS A 167 -13.45 1.30 -17.15
CA LYS A 167 -14.63 0.58 -16.60
C LYS A 167 -14.53 0.34 -15.10
N SER A 168 -13.36 0.54 -14.48
CA SER A 168 -13.21 0.37 -13.04
C SER A 168 -14.05 1.43 -12.30
N GLN A 169 -14.87 0.99 -11.35
CA GLN A 169 -15.71 1.92 -10.60
C GLN A 169 -14.85 2.71 -9.61
N PRO A 170 -14.98 4.05 -9.54
CA PRO A 170 -14.29 4.84 -8.54
C PRO A 170 -14.77 4.46 -7.14
N ARG A 171 -13.87 4.53 -6.17
CA ARG A 171 -14.20 4.35 -4.76
C ARG A 171 -14.71 5.67 -4.20
N PHE A 172 -15.79 5.64 -3.44
CA PHE A 172 -16.30 6.83 -2.77
C PHE A 172 -15.97 6.77 -1.28
N THR A 173 -15.27 7.78 -0.78
CA THR A 173 -14.90 7.94 0.63
C THR A 173 -15.62 9.15 1.24
N PRO A 174 -15.76 9.25 2.57
CA PRO A 174 -16.33 10.46 3.18
C PRO A 174 -15.49 11.70 2.83
N ALA A 175 -16.15 12.77 2.37
CA ALA A 175 -15.47 14.03 2.03
C ALA A 175 -14.83 14.73 3.25
N ILE A 176 -14.12 15.83 3.01
CA ILE A 176 -13.68 16.72 4.09
C ILE A 176 -14.92 17.35 4.74
N GLY A 177 -14.96 17.37 6.08
CA GLY A 177 -16.08 17.88 6.85
C GLY A 177 -16.59 16.89 7.89
N SER A 178 -17.87 17.02 8.26
CA SER A 178 -18.51 16.17 9.26
C SER A 178 -19.55 15.25 8.63
N HIS A 179 -19.51 13.98 9.05
CA HIS A 179 -20.33 12.87 8.58
C HIS A 179 -20.85 12.11 9.80
N ASN A 180 -22.11 11.67 9.75
CA ASN A 180 -22.74 10.96 10.85
C ASN A 180 -23.19 9.57 10.36
N PHE A 181 -22.95 8.55 11.16
CA PHE A 181 -23.34 7.17 10.84
C PHE A 181 -23.64 6.37 12.10
N TRP A 182 -24.29 5.23 11.93
CA TRP A 182 -24.61 4.29 13.02
C TRP A 182 -23.79 3.02 12.84
N HIS A 183 -23.25 2.47 13.93
CA HIS A 183 -22.59 1.17 13.96
C HIS A 183 -22.88 0.46 15.28
N ASN A 184 -23.28 -0.82 15.22
CA ASN A 184 -23.62 -1.64 16.39
C ASN A 184 -24.53 -0.89 17.39
N SER A 185 -25.61 -0.30 16.86
CA SER A 185 -26.58 0.52 17.63
C SER A 185 -26.02 1.77 18.31
N THR A 186 -24.78 2.15 18.00
CA THR A 186 -24.12 3.36 18.52
C THR A 186 -24.02 4.42 17.42
N TYR A 187 -24.32 5.67 17.78
CA TYR A 187 -24.18 6.81 16.88
C TYR A 187 -22.75 7.35 16.91
N PHE A 188 -22.17 7.51 15.72
CA PHE A 188 -20.85 8.07 15.51
C PHE A 188 -20.90 9.32 14.63
N GLN A 189 -20.08 10.30 14.99
CA GLN A 189 -19.76 11.46 14.18
C GLN A 189 -18.29 11.37 13.76
N LEU A 190 -18.04 11.30 12.47
CA LEU A 190 -16.72 11.46 11.86
C LEU A 190 -16.53 12.92 11.47
N ARG A 191 -15.37 13.48 11.79
CA ARG A 191 -14.91 14.79 11.31
C ARG A 191 -13.56 14.63 10.66
N ARG A 192 -13.49 14.90 9.35
CA ARG A 192 -12.26 14.91 8.56
C ARG A 192 -11.83 16.36 8.35
N LYS A 193 -10.63 16.71 8.82
CA LYS A 193 -10.06 18.05 8.71
C LYS A 193 -8.67 17.98 8.09
N GLU A 194 -8.41 18.87 7.15
CA GLU A 194 -7.08 19.10 6.60
C GLU A 194 -6.38 20.20 7.40
N VAL A 195 -5.15 19.94 7.83
CA VAL A 195 -4.31 20.86 8.59
C VAL A 195 -3.00 21.01 7.83
N SER A 196 -2.78 22.20 7.26
CA SER A 196 -1.50 22.56 6.65
C SER A 196 -0.47 22.76 7.75
N VAL A 197 0.51 21.86 7.83
CA VAL A 197 1.61 21.97 8.80
C VAL A 197 2.83 22.50 8.07
N LEU A 198 3.42 23.57 8.62
CA LEU A 198 4.71 24.08 8.17
C LEU A 198 5.80 23.09 8.60
N ASN A 199 6.43 22.43 7.63
CA ASN A 199 7.59 21.61 7.91
C ASN A 199 8.82 22.49 7.66
N GLU A 200 9.47 22.95 8.73
CA GLU A 200 10.79 23.58 8.65
C GLU A 200 11.81 22.48 8.34
N LEU A 201 12.06 22.27 7.04
CA LEU A 201 13.16 21.44 6.59
C LEU A 201 14.46 22.19 6.90
N GLY A 202 15.32 21.60 7.73
CA GLY A 202 16.67 22.11 7.99
C GLY A 202 17.42 22.30 6.67
N GLY A 203 17.58 23.56 6.25
CA GLY A 203 18.05 23.91 4.91
C GLY A 203 17.31 25.07 4.22
N GLY A 204 16.42 25.79 4.91
CA GLY A 204 15.85 27.06 4.41
C GLY A 204 14.72 26.94 3.38
N ALA A 205 14.32 25.72 3.00
CA ALA A 205 13.15 25.48 2.17
C ALA A 205 11.96 25.04 3.04
N THR A 206 11.00 25.95 3.24
CA THR A 206 9.73 25.62 3.90
C THR A 206 8.83 24.88 2.93
N THR A 207 8.45 23.65 3.26
CA THR A 207 7.44 22.91 2.50
C THR A 207 6.18 22.78 3.35
N PHE A 208 5.05 23.25 2.81
CA PHE A 208 3.75 23.00 3.42
C PHE A 208 3.37 21.56 3.12
N LYS A 209 3.14 20.77 4.17
CA LYS A 209 2.57 19.43 4.03
C LYS A 209 1.19 19.44 4.63
N ASP A 210 0.19 19.23 3.79
CA ASP A 210 -1.17 19.04 4.25
C ASP A 210 -1.29 17.69 4.95
N LYS A 211 -1.72 17.72 6.21
CA LYS A 211 -1.98 16.54 7.02
C LYS A 211 -3.47 16.43 7.28
N GLU A 212 -4.03 15.29 6.92
CA GLU A 212 -5.39 14.97 7.29
C GLU A 212 -5.48 14.43 8.72
N VAL A 213 -6.55 14.81 9.40
CA VAL A 213 -6.87 14.36 10.75
C VAL A 213 -8.32 13.88 10.77
N LEU A 214 -8.52 12.66 11.26
CA LEU A 214 -9.84 12.08 11.48
C LEU A 214 -10.18 12.14 12.96
N THR A 215 -11.27 12.79 13.30
CA THR A 215 -11.86 12.82 14.62
C THR A 215 -13.10 11.93 14.61
N LEU A 216 -13.13 10.89 15.44
CA LEU A 216 -14.29 10.05 15.68
C LEU A 216 -14.89 10.40 17.03
N SER A 217 -16.18 10.73 17.06
CA SER A 217 -16.91 11.05 18.27
C SER A 217 -18.13 10.15 18.42
N CYS A 218 -18.46 9.75 19.64
CA CYS A 218 -19.69 8.99 19.95
C CYS A 218 -20.40 9.57 21.17
N PHE A 219 -21.71 9.34 21.28
CA PHE A 219 -22.46 9.74 22.48
C PHE A 219 -22.13 8.82 23.65
N GLY A 220 -21.90 9.42 24.82
CA GLY A 220 -21.57 8.71 26.05
C GLY A 220 -20.26 9.19 26.67
N ARG A 221 -19.95 8.64 27.85
CA ARG A 221 -18.73 8.94 28.61
C ARG A 221 -17.60 7.94 28.37
N SER A 222 -17.87 6.83 27.69
CA SER A 222 -16.87 5.80 27.40
C SER A 222 -16.32 5.96 25.97
N THR A 223 -15.02 5.73 25.82
CA THR A 223 -14.32 5.65 24.52
C THR A 223 -14.33 4.24 23.93
N ASP A 224 -14.84 3.24 24.67
CA ASP A 224 -14.78 1.84 24.28
C ASP A 224 -15.53 1.52 22.98
N PRO A 225 -16.68 2.13 22.67
CA PRO A 225 -17.33 1.93 21.37
C PRO A 225 -16.46 2.39 20.19
N ILE A 226 -15.69 3.48 20.37
CA ILE A 226 -14.79 4.00 19.32
C ILE A 226 -13.59 3.06 19.16
N LYS A 227 -13.02 2.56 20.26
CA LYS A 227 -11.94 1.57 20.23
C LYS A 227 -12.40 0.27 19.54
N ALA A 228 -13.62 -0.19 19.84
CA ALA A 228 -14.20 -1.37 19.20
C ALA A 228 -14.41 -1.17 17.69
N LEU A 229 -14.86 0.03 17.26
CA LEU A 229 -14.97 0.39 15.85
C LEU A 229 -13.59 0.37 15.15
N ILE A 230 -12.56 0.95 15.77
CA ILE A 230 -11.19 0.95 15.22
C ILE A 230 -10.65 -0.48 15.11
N GLN A 231 -10.87 -1.30 16.14
CA GLN A 231 -10.47 -2.69 16.15
C GLN A 231 -11.17 -3.49 15.03
N HIS A 232 -12.47 -3.30 14.85
CA HIS A 232 -13.24 -3.93 13.79
C HIS A 232 -12.77 -3.48 12.38
N ALA A 233 -12.49 -2.18 12.19
CA ALA A 233 -11.93 -1.67 10.94
C ALA A 233 -10.55 -2.30 10.64
N LYS A 234 -9.71 -2.47 11.67
CA LYS A 234 -8.42 -3.14 11.57
C LYS A 234 -8.56 -4.62 11.22
N GLU A 235 -9.49 -5.33 11.87
CA GLU A 235 -9.79 -6.74 11.59
C GLU A 235 -10.31 -6.92 10.16
N HIS A 236 -11.23 -6.07 9.70
CA HIS A 236 -11.75 -6.09 8.33
C HIS A 236 -10.65 -5.79 7.30
N TYR A 237 -9.74 -4.86 7.59
CA TYR A 237 -8.58 -4.63 6.74
C TYR A 237 -7.73 -5.89 6.65
N HIS A 238 -7.32 -6.47 7.78
CA HIS A 238 -6.46 -7.66 7.78
C HIS A 238 -7.14 -8.92 7.25
N SER A 239 -8.47 -9.08 7.39
CA SER A 239 -9.17 -10.25 6.85
C SER A 239 -9.08 -10.34 5.33
N GLY A 240 -9.13 -9.20 4.63
CA GLY A 240 -8.88 -9.15 3.18
C GLY A 240 -7.41 -9.35 2.79
N HIS A 241 -6.48 -9.02 3.69
CA HIS A 241 -5.03 -9.14 3.45
C HIS A 241 -4.45 -10.51 3.81
N LYS A 242 -5.17 -11.37 4.56
CA LYS A 242 -4.69 -12.74 4.86
C LYS A 242 -4.38 -13.58 3.62
N ALA A 243 -5.00 -13.24 2.48
CA ALA A 243 -4.75 -13.90 1.20
C ALA A 243 -3.63 -13.26 0.37
N LYS A 244 -2.93 -12.24 0.90
CA LYS A 244 -1.95 -11.46 0.14
C LYS A 244 -0.66 -11.24 0.94
N THR A 245 0.43 -11.16 0.21
CA THR A 245 1.77 -10.84 0.72
C THR A 245 2.15 -9.43 0.25
N ILE A 246 2.49 -8.57 1.21
CA ILE A 246 2.95 -7.21 0.94
C ILE A 246 4.46 -7.21 0.76
N ILE A 247 4.92 -6.55 -0.32
CA ILE A 247 6.33 -6.42 -0.67
C ILE A 247 6.74 -4.96 -0.51
N LYS A 248 7.70 -4.72 0.38
CA LYS A 248 8.27 -3.41 0.69
C LYS A 248 9.72 -3.35 0.23
N ARG A 249 10.15 -2.18 -0.23
CA ARG A 249 11.56 -1.85 -0.53
C ARG A 249 11.97 -0.54 0.13
N PRO A 250 13.28 -0.29 0.28
CA PRO A 250 13.76 1.01 0.74
C PRO A 250 13.18 2.15 -0.11
N ALA A 251 12.73 3.21 0.56
CA ALA A 251 12.27 4.40 -0.13
C ALA A 251 13.42 5.06 -0.94
N PRO A 252 13.11 5.91 -1.93
CA PRO A 252 14.12 6.75 -2.57
C PRO A 252 14.85 7.64 -1.54
N LYS A 253 16.09 8.01 -1.84
CA LYS A 253 16.99 8.74 -0.94
C LYS A 253 16.34 9.94 -0.23
N ASP A 254 15.53 10.73 -0.94
CA ASP A 254 14.91 11.93 -0.39
C ASP A 254 13.89 11.63 0.72
N MET A 255 13.22 10.49 0.65
CA MET A 255 12.28 10.04 1.68
C MET A 255 12.98 9.34 2.86
N ARG A 256 14.16 8.75 2.64
CA ARG A 256 14.93 8.04 3.71
C ARG A 256 15.57 9.00 4.72
N ARG A 257 15.92 10.23 4.31
CA ARG A 257 16.67 11.20 5.13
C ARG A 257 16.04 11.55 6.47
N PHE A 258 14.73 11.41 6.61
CA PHE A 258 14.00 11.81 7.83
C PHE A 258 13.72 10.66 8.79
N GLY A 259 14.15 9.43 8.47
CA GLY A 259 13.88 8.25 9.29
C GLY A 259 12.37 7.97 9.49
N GLY A 260 12.05 6.91 10.23
CA GLY A 260 10.66 6.58 10.61
C GLY A 260 9.86 5.83 9.55
N ARG A 261 8.52 5.81 9.70
CA ARG A 261 7.60 4.93 8.93
C ARG A 261 7.64 5.10 7.40
N GLY A 262 8.26 6.16 6.89
CA GLY A 262 8.43 6.41 5.45
C GLY A 262 9.69 5.80 4.83
N SER A 263 10.55 5.15 5.61
CA SER A 263 11.80 4.55 5.10
C SER A 263 11.57 3.32 4.22
N TRP A 264 10.39 2.68 4.35
CA TRP A 264 9.97 1.52 3.58
C TRP A 264 8.72 1.85 2.79
N VAL A 265 8.74 1.60 1.48
CA VAL A 265 7.61 1.85 0.58
C VAL A 265 7.06 0.53 0.08
N LYS A 266 5.73 0.38 0.14
CA LYS A 266 5.03 -0.74 -0.49
C LYS A 266 5.15 -0.61 -2.01
N ILE A 267 5.79 -1.59 -2.65
CA ILE A 267 5.93 -1.63 -4.12
C ILE A 267 4.86 -2.51 -4.75
N ALA A 268 4.56 -3.63 -4.10
CA ALA A 268 3.65 -4.60 -4.67
C ALA A 268 2.86 -5.33 -3.59
N GLU A 269 1.66 -5.74 -3.97
CA GLU A 269 0.79 -6.61 -3.21
C GLU A 269 0.49 -7.79 -4.12
N ARG A 270 0.85 -9.00 -3.67
CA ARG A 270 0.70 -10.22 -4.47
C ARG A 270 -0.17 -11.22 -3.71
N PRO A 271 -0.96 -12.05 -4.39
CA PRO A 271 -1.65 -13.15 -3.72
C PRO A 271 -0.61 -14.07 -3.06
N CYS A 272 -0.95 -14.64 -1.90
CA CYS A 272 -0.11 -15.60 -1.21
C CYS A 272 0.22 -16.77 -2.14
N ARG A 273 1.50 -17.05 -2.33
CA ARG A 273 1.92 -18.19 -3.15
C ARG A 273 1.70 -19.48 -2.36
N PRO A 274 0.87 -20.42 -2.83
CA PRO A 274 0.69 -21.69 -2.12
C PRO A 274 2.00 -22.47 -2.08
N MET A 275 2.35 -23.02 -0.92
CA MET A 275 3.60 -23.76 -0.73
C MET A 275 3.76 -24.92 -1.72
N LYS A 276 2.65 -25.57 -2.07
CA LYS A 276 2.60 -26.64 -3.08
C LYS A 276 3.17 -26.23 -4.46
N THR A 277 3.19 -24.94 -4.80
CA THR A 277 3.69 -24.43 -6.10
C THR A 277 5.21 -24.23 -6.16
N VAL A 278 5.89 -24.38 -5.02
CA VAL A 278 7.35 -24.28 -4.96
C VAL A 278 7.91 -25.67 -5.19
N VAL A 279 8.78 -25.80 -6.18
CA VAL A 279 9.45 -27.05 -6.52
C VAL A 279 10.70 -27.15 -5.66
N LEU A 280 10.63 -27.98 -4.63
CA LEU A 280 11.71 -28.32 -3.72
C LEU A 280 11.32 -29.68 -3.10
N ASP A 281 12.31 -30.41 -2.59
CA ASP A 281 12.06 -31.62 -1.80
C ASP A 281 11.12 -31.34 -0.61
N GLU A 282 10.19 -32.26 -0.34
CA GLU A 282 9.16 -32.06 0.67
C GLU A 282 9.73 -32.11 2.09
N GLU A 283 10.74 -32.93 2.35
CA GLU A 283 11.38 -32.99 3.67
C GLU A 283 12.08 -31.65 3.98
N ARG A 284 12.84 -31.11 3.02
CA ARG A 284 13.47 -29.78 3.15
C ARG A 284 12.44 -28.67 3.36
N LYS A 285 11.28 -28.70 2.68
CA LYS A 285 10.21 -27.71 2.89
C LYS A 285 9.64 -27.78 4.30
N MET A 286 9.35 -29.00 4.77
CA MET A 286 8.75 -29.22 6.08
C MET A 286 9.70 -28.81 7.20
N ASP A 287 11.00 -29.08 7.07
CA ASP A 287 12.02 -28.67 8.02
C ASP A 287 12.08 -27.14 8.18
N VAL A 288 12.18 -26.40 7.07
CA VAL A 288 12.17 -24.93 7.08
C VAL A 288 10.88 -24.35 7.67
N LEU A 289 9.73 -24.95 7.35
CA LEU A 289 8.44 -24.54 7.90
C LEU A 289 8.36 -24.77 9.41
N ALA A 290 8.80 -25.93 9.89
CA ALA A 290 8.80 -26.28 11.30
C ALA A 290 9.72 -25.32 12.08
N ASP A 291 10.91 -25.06 11.54
CA ASP A 291 11.89 -24.18 12.15
C ASP A 291 11.41 -22.73 12.28
N ILE A 292 10.85 -22.16 11.19
CA ILE A 292 10.29 -20.81 11.22
C ILE A 292 9.11 -20.73 12.19
N ASN A 293 8.25 -21.76 12.21
CA ASN A 293 7.11 -21.80 13.12
C ASN A 293 7.55 -21.85 14.59
N GLU A 294 8.58 -22.63 14.92
CA GLU A 294 9.18 -22.65 16.25
C GLU A 294 9.79 -21.29 16.60
N TYR A 295 10.57 -20.71 15.68
CA TYR A 295 11.21 -19.43 15.90
C TYR A 295 10.18 -18.33 16.16
N LEU A 296 9.12 -18.21 15.35
CA LEU A 296 8.09 -17.17 15.46
C LEU A 296 7.17 -17.32 16.67
N ASN A 297 7.20 -18.47 17.36
CA ASN A 297 6.37 -18.70 18.53
C ASN A 297 6.74 -17.70 19.66
N PRO A 298 5.78 -16.95 20.25
CA PRO A 298 6.05 -16.03 21.34
C PRO A 298 6.74 -16.67 22.56
N ALA A 299 6.55 -17.97 22.79
CA ALA A 299 7.23 -18.71 23.85
C ALA A 299 8.75 -18.81 23.60
N THR A 300 9.15 -19.02 22.35
CA THR A 300 10.55 -19.13 21.93
C THR A 300 11.28 -17.81 22.16
N ALA A 301 10.68 -16.67 21.80
CA ALA A 301 11.26 -15.35 22.09
C ALA A 301 11.59 -15.17 23.59
N ARG A 302 10.71 -15.64 24.49
CA ARG A 302 10.96 -15.61 25.94
C ARG A 302 12.06 -16.58 26.36
N TRP A 303 12.15 -17.75 25.72
CA TRP A 303 13.20 -18.73 25.99
C TRP A 303 14.60 -18.18 25.67
N TYR A 304 14.74 -17.47 24.54
CA TYR A 304 15.96 -16.78 24.12
C TYR A 304 16.33 -15.68 25.12
N ALA A 305 15.36 -14.82 25.45
CA ALA A 305 15.56 -13.71 26.39
C ALA A 305 16.02 -14.19 27.78
N ASN A 306 15.41 -15.25 28.31
CA ASN A 306 15.78 -15.83 29.62
C ASN A 306 17.20 -16.41 29.66
N ARG A 307 17.79 -16.70 28.49
CA ARG A 307 19.14 -17.26 28.36
C ARG A 307 20.17 -16.23 27.91
N GLY A 308 19.76 -14.98 27.66
CA GLY A 308 20.64 -13.93 27.15
C GLY A 308 21.16 -14.21 25.74
N ILE A 309 20.48 -15.07 24.97
CA ILE A 309 20.84 -15.38 23.59
C ILE A 309 20.08 -14.40 22.68
N PRO A 310 20.77 -13.67 21.78
CA PRO A 310 20.10 -12.78 20.84
C PRO A 310 19.03 -13.51 20.01
N TYR A 311 17.82 -12.95 19.95
CA TYR A 311 16.70 -13.58 19.26
C TYR A 311 16.74 -13.26 17.75
N ARG A 312 17.57 -14.05 17.03
CA ARG A 312 17.81 -13.94 15.60
C ARG A 312 17.72 -15.31 14.92
N ARG A 313 17.29 -15.33 13.67
CA ARG A 313 17.28 -16.52 12.81
C ARG A 313 17.60 -16.14 11.37
N GLY A 314 18.65 -16.73 10.82
CA GLY A 314 19.09 -16.51 9.45
C GLY A 314 19.02 -17.76 8.57
N TYR A 315 18.53 -17.60 7.35
CA TYR A 315 18.44 -18.63 6.33
C TYR A 315 19.27 -18.25 5.10
N LEU A 316 20.03 -19.20 4.58
CA LEU A 316 20.74 -19.07 3.31
C LEU A 316 20.16 -20.02 2.28
N PHE A 317 19.57 -19.48 1.22
CA PHE A 317 19.07 -20.23 0.08
C PHE A 317 20.07 -20.12 -1.05
N TYR A 318 20.66 -21.24 -1.47
CA TYR A 318 21.73 -21.25 -2.48
C TYR A 318 21.46 -22.27 -3.58
N GLY A 319 22.02 -22.03 -4.77
CA GLY A 319 21.91 -22.94 -5.91
C GLY A 319 21.76 -22.21 -7.26
N PRO A 320 21.66 -22.93 -8.39
CA PRO A 320 21.59 -22.32 -9.72
C PRO A 320 20.44 -21.30 -9.88
N PRO A 321 20.54 -20.36 -10.84
CA PRO A 321 19.45 -19.44 -11.12
C PRO A 321 18.21 -20.20 -11.63
N GLY A 322 17.01 -19.74 -11.28
CA GLY A 322 15.76 -20.34 -11.75
C GLY A 322 15.28 -21.58 -10.98
N THR A 323 15.90 -21.92 -9.86
CA THR A 323 15.51 -23.08 -9.01
C THR A 323 14.44 -22.77 -7.97
N GLY A 324 14.01 -21.50 -7.85
CA GLY A 324 12.88 -21.15 -6.97
C GLY A 324 13.25 -20.60 -5.58
N LYS A 325 14.51 -20.23 -5.33
CA LYS A 325 14.97 -19.59 -4.07
C LYS A 325 14.04 -18.46 -3.58
N THR A 326 13.86 -17.43 -4.40
CA THR A 326 12.96 -16.31 -4.09
C THR A 326 11.50 -16.74 -4.00
N SER A 327 11.11 -17.75 -4.79
CA SER A 327 9.75 -18.30 -4.80
C SER A 327 9.38 -18.96 -3.48
N LEU A 328 10.34 -19.65 -2.84
CA LEU A 328 10.16 -20.21 -1.50
C LEU A 328 9.92 -19.11 -0.47
N THR A 329 10.70 -18.03 -0.50
CA THR A 329 10.51 -16.87 0.39
C THR A 329 9.09 -16.29 0.30
N PHE A 330 8.57 -16.14 -0.93
CA PHE A 330 7.19 -15.67 -1.13
C PHE A 330 6.15 -16.63 -0.56
N ALA A 331 6.34 -17.94 -0.71
CA ALA A 331 5.43 -18.93 -0.16
C ALA A 331 5.48 -18.98 1.38
N LEU A 332 6.67 -18.89 1.97
CA LEU A 332 6.86 -18.82 3.42
C LEU A 332 6.16 -17.59 4.01
N ALA A 333 6.34 -16.43 3.39
CA ALA A 333 5.65 -15.21 3.80
C ALA A 333 4.12 -15.37 3.76
N GLY A 334 3.59 -16.02 2.73
CA GLY A 334 2.17 -16.29 2.59
C GLY A 334 1.61 -17.24 3.66
N VAL A 335 2.36 -18.29 4.03
CA VAL A 335 1.97 -19.23 5.08
C VAL A 335 1.89 -18.57 6.45
N PHE A 336 2.89 -17.75 6.79
CA PHE A 336 2.97 -17.08 8.10
C PHE A 336 2.30 -15.70 8.15
N GLY A 337 1.76 -15.22 7.03
CA GLY A 337 1.13 -13.90 6.93
C GLY A 337 2.08 -12.74 7.23
N LEU A 338 3.34 -12.86 6.79
CA LEU A 338 4.40 -11.88 7.04
C LEU A 338 4.64 -10.98 5.82
N ASP A 339 5.01 -9.73 6.07
CA ASP A 339 5.48 -8.80 5.05
C ASP A 339 6.93 -9.12 4.64
N ILE A 340 7.23 -8.98 3.35
CA ILE A 340 8.60 -9.15 2.82
C ILE A 340 9.22 -7.78 2.59
N HIS A 341 10.38 -7.57 3.20
CA HIS A 341 11.22 -6.38 3.03
C HIS A 341 12.43 -6.77 2.18
N VAL A 342 12.38 -6.39 0.90
CA VAL A 342 13.42 -6.74 -0.07
C VAL A 342 14.46 -5.64 -0.11
N VAL A 343 15.72 -5.99 0.12
CA VAL A 343 16.86 -5.09 0.00
C VAL A 343 17.78 -5.63 -1.09
N SER A 344 18.10 -4.78 -2.06
CA SER A 344 19.16 -5.08 -3.02
C SER A 344 20.41 -4.32 -2.59
N LEU A 345 21.48 -5.06 -2.30
CA LEU A 345 22.77 -4.48 -1.91
C LEU A 345 23.49 -3.79 -3.07
N LEU A 346 22.99 -3.95 -4.30
CA LEU A 346 23.51 -3.32 -5.52
C LEU A 346 22.98 -1.89 -5.72
N GLU A 347 22.04 -1.43 -4.90
CA GLU A 347 21.48 -0.09 -5.05
C GLU A 347 22.56 0.97 -4.74
N PRO A 348 23.00 1.78 -5.74
CA PRO A 348 24.14 2.69 -5.56
C PRO A 348 23.83 3.88 -4.65
N THR A 349 22.55 4.10 -4.33
CA THR A 349 22.12 5.18 -3.44
C THR A 349 22.17 4.79 -1.97
N LEU A 350 22.32 3.50 -1.67
CA LEU A 350 22.17 2.93 -0.33
C LEU A 350 23.52 2.85 0.36
N THR A 351 23.70 3.66 1.41
CA THR A 351 24.91 3.65 2.23
C THR A 351 24.78 2.65 3.39
N GLU A 352 25.91 2.30 4.02
CA GLU A 352 25.94 1.43 5.20
C GLU A 352 25.13 2.00 6.37
N GLU A 353 25.23 3.31 6.63
CA GLU A 353 24.45 3.99 7.65
C GLU A 353 22.94 3.97 7.35
N GLU A 354 22.56 4.23 6.09
CA GLU A 354 21.16 4.15 5.66
C GLU A 354 20.61 2.72 5.80
N LEU A 355 21.41 1.70 5.48
CA LEU A 355 21.06 0.30 5.68
C LEU A 355 20.86 -0.03 7.16
N GLY A 356 21.75 0.46 8.04
CA GLY A 356 21.60 0.31 9.49
C GLY A 356 20.29 0.93 9.99
N MET A 357 19.96 2.15 9.56
CA MET A 357 18.69 2.79 9.89
C MET A 357 17.48 2.02 9.36
N LEU A 358 17.56 1.44 8.17
CA LEU A 358 16.48 0.64 7.59
C LEU A 358 16.21 -0.60 8.45
N PHE A 359 17.27 -1.31 8.87
CA PHE A 359 17.16 -2.48 9.74
C PHE A 359 16.65 -2.14 11.14
N THR A 360 16.98 -0.96 11.66
CA THR A 360 16.44 -0.46 12.94
C THR A 360 14.95 -0.14 12.87
N ASN A 361 14.47 0.38 11.74
CA ASN A 361 13.06 0.76 11.54
C ASN A 361 12.17 -0.39 11.06
N LEU A 362 12.69 -1.62 10.94
CA LEU A 362 11.89 -2.78 10.54
C LEU A 362 10.88 -3.16 11.64
N PRO A 363 9.64 -3.55 11.27
CA PRO A 363 8.67 -4.07 12.23
C PRO A 363 9.12 -5.42 12.80
N ALA A 364 8.68 -5.71 14.04
CA ALA A 364 8.80 -7.05 14.61
C ALA A 364 7.94 -8.03 13.80
N ARG A 365 8.45 -9.24 13.53
CA ARG A 365 7.82 -10.26 12.68
C ARG A 365 7.65 -9.82 11.22
N CYS A 366 8.77 -9.75 10.52
CA CYS A 366 8.81 -9.64 9.07
C CYS A 366 9.88 -10.58 8.50
N ILE A 367 9.81 -10.80 7.19
CA ILE A 367 10.88 -11.46 6.45
C ILE A 367 11.72 -10.38 5.78
N VAL A 368 13.01 -10.36 6.06
CA VAL A 368 13.98 -9.55 5.33
C VAL A 368 14.61 -10.42 4.27
N LEU A 369 14.50 -10.02 3.01
CA LEU A 369 15.08 -10.72 1.88
C LEU A 369 16.25 -9.92 1.33
N LEU A 370 17.46 -10.49 1.42
CA LEU A 370 18.65 -9.99 0.74
C LEU A 370 18.86 -10.81 -0.54
N GLU A 371 18.61 -10.19 -1.69
CA GLU A 371 18.77 -10.84 -3.00
C GLU A 371 20.22 -10.74 -3.50
N ASP A 372 20.68 -11.81 -4.16
CA ASP A 372 21.97 -11.92 -4.85
C ASP A 372 23.18 -11.38 -4.06
N ILE A 373 23.34 -11.85 -2.82
CA ILE A 373 24.40 -11.39 -1.91
C ILE A 373 25.82 -11.61 -2.45
N ASP A 374 26.03 -12.56 -3.35
CA ASP A 374 27.31 -12.83 -4.03
C ASP A 374 27.71 -11.74 -5.04
N THR A 375 26.75 -10.99 -5.58
CA THR A 375 27.02 -9.95 -6.59
C THR A 375 27.42 -8.62 -5.94
N ALA A 376 27.10 -8.43 -4.66
CA ALA A 376 27.31 -7.19 -3.92
C ALA A 376 28.78 -6.85 -3.59
N GLY A 377 29.75 -7.59 -4.15
CA GLY A 377 31.17 -7.39 -3.84
C GLY A 377 31.57 -7.92 -2.46
N LEU A 378 30.74 -8.77 -1.85
CA LEU A 378 31.04 -9.54 -0.63
C LEU A 378 31.95 -10.76 -0.91
N VAL A 379 32.55 -10.79 -2.09
CA VAL A 379 33.42 -11.86 -2.58
C VAL A 379 34.72 -11.80 -1.80
N ARG A 380 35.27 -12.98 -1.46
CA ARG A 380 36.64 -13.14 -0.93
C ARG A 380 37.57 -12.16 -1.63
N ASN A 381 38.16 -11.23 -0.87
CA ASN A 381 39.41 -10.61 -1.28
C ASN A 381 40.45 -11.72 -1.19
N GLU A 382 40.51 -12.61 -2.19
CA GLU A 382 41.79 -13.25 -2.48
C GLU A 382 42.74 -12.10 -2.75
N GLN A 383 43.64 -11.88 -1.81
CA GLN A 383 44.85 -11.11 -2.04
C GLN A 383 45.51 -11.76 -3.25
N THR A 384 45.19 -11.27 -4.45
CA THR A 384 46.10 -11.42 -5.56
C THR A 384 47.30 -10.60 -5.11
N GLU A 385 48.27 -11.29 -4.51
CA GLU A 385 49.65 -10.86 -4.49
C GLU A 385 50.01 -10.64 -5.96
N VAL A 386 49.72 -9.44 -6.45
CA VAL A 386 50.35 -8.93 -7.66
C VAL A 386 51.79 -8.76 -7.21
N GLU A 387 52.60 -9.80 -7.46
CA GLU A 387 54.06 -9.66 -7.50
C GLU A 387 54.35 -8.39 -8.29
N GLU A 388 54.88 -7.38 -7.62
CA GLU A 388 55.45 -6.20 -8.25
C GLU A 388 56.67 -6.65 -9.07
N THR A 389 56.43 -7.23 -10.24
CA THR A 389 57.45 -7.39 -11.27
C THR A 389 57.73 -6.02 -11.85
N LYS A 390 58.70 -5.33 -11.23
CA LYS A 390 59.31 -4.11 -11.77
C LYS A 390 59.70 -4.35 -13.24
N PRO A 391 59.18 -3.61 -14.22
CA PRO A 391 59.66 -3.73 -15.58
C PRO A 391 61.06 -3.11 -15.68
N GLN A 392 62.06 -3.94 -15.98
CA GLN A 392 63.35 -3.46 -16.48
C GLN A 392 63.15 -2.96 -17.91
N MET A 393 63.25 -1.64 -18.11
CA MET A 393 63.36 -1.05 -19.44
C MET A 393 64.82 -0.98 -19.87
N ASN A 394 65.19 -1.82 -20.83
CA ASN A 394 66.32 -1.57 -21.74
C ASN A 394 65.76 -1.11 -23.08
N GLY A 395 66.31 -0.04 -23.64
CA GLY A 395 66.13 0.31 -25.06
C GLY A 395 65.67 1.74 -25.28
N GLU A 396 66.62 2.57 -25.71
CA GLU A 396 66.42 3.92 -26.22
C GLU A 396 65.45 3.93 -27.40
N THR A 397 64.38 4.73 -27.34
CA THR A 397 63.84 5.40 -28.53
C THR A 397 63.13 6.69 -28.09
N LYS A 398 63.60 7.82 -28.60
CA LYS A 398 63.00 9.14 -28.42
C LYS A 398 61.60 9.17 -29.02
N ASN A 399 60.59 9.40 -28.20
CA ASN A 399 59.35 10.08 -28.56
C ASN A 399 58.81 10.77 -27.30
N ASP A 400 58.63 12.10 -27.37
CA ASP A 400 58.10 12.95 -26.31
C ASP A 400 56.63 12.62 -26.00
N PHE A 401 56.39 11.53 -25.29
CA PHE A 401 55.12 11.27 -24.62
C PHE A 401 55.25 11.67 -23.15
N ASN A 402 54.39 12.59 -22.71
CA ASN A 402 54.43 13.19 -21.38
C ASN A 402 54.04 12.15 -20.31
N VAL A 403 55.03 11.37 -19.83
CA VAL A 403 54.87 10.29 -18.83
C VAL A 403 54.18 10.79 -17.56
N VAL A 404 54.37 12.06 -17.22
CA VAL A 404 53.76 12.73 -16.07
C VAL A 404 52.23 12.79 -16.17
N ASP A 405 51.70 13.10 -17.35
CA ASP A 405 50.25 13.17 -17.58
C ASP A 405 49.61 11.79 -17.55
N LEU A 406 50.31 10.75 -18.02
CA LEU A 406 49.83 9.36 -17.95
C LEU A 406 49.78 8.85 -16.50
N THR A 407 50.81 9.11 -15.69
CA THR A 407 50.78 8.79 -14.25
C THR A 407 49.71 9.56 -13.49
N LYS A 408 49.46 10.82 -13.86
CA LYS A 408 48.41 11.64 -13.23
C LYS A 408 47.01 11.17 -13.64
N ALA A 409 46.84 10.75 -14.89
CA ALA A 409 45.61 10.14 -15.40
C ALA A 409 45.32 8.79 -14.74
N LEU A 410 46.34 7.92 -14.60
CA LEU A 410 46.21 6.65 -13.88
C LEU A 410 45.90 6.85 -12.40
N LYS A 411 46.55 7.81 -11.73
CA LYS A 411 46.27 8.11 -10.32
C LYS A 411 44.87 8.70 -10.12
N LYS A 412 44.40 9.53 -11.06
CA LYS A 412 43.04 10.08 -11.05
C LYS A 412 41.98 9.00 -11.36
N ALA A 413 42.25 8.11 -12.30
CA ALA A 413 41.39 6.96 -12.59
C ALA A 413 41.32 5.98 -11.42
N ASN A 414 42.44 5.75 -10.73
CA ASN A 414 42.50 4.89 -9.54
C ASN A 414 41.83 5.54 -8.32
N GLN A 415 41.91 6.87 -8.18
CA GLN A 415 41.16 7.60 -7.16
C GLN A 415 39.64 7.60 -7.43
N GLN A 416 39.23 7.74 -8.70
CA GLN A 416 37.83 7.64 -9.09
C GLN A 416 37.27 6.23 -8.89
N SER A 417 38.05 5.18 -9.22
CA SER A 417 37.63 3.80 -8.97
C SER A 417 37.58 3.45 -7.48
N GLU A 418 38.47 4.00 -6.65
CA GLU A 418 38.41 3.86 -5.19
C GLU A 418 37.23 4.62 -4.56
N GLU A 419 36.90 5.81 -5.04
CA GLU A 419 35.70 6.55 -4.60
C GLU A 419 34.39 5.86 -5.02
N GLU A 420 34.36 5.19 -6.17
CA GLU A 420 33.22 4.37 -6.59
C GLU A 420 33.11 3.07 -5.78
N ARG A 421 34.24 2.40 -5.45
CA ARG A 421 34.26 1.24 -4.55
C ARG A 421 33.82 1.60 -3.13
N LYS A 422 34.11 2.83 -2.66
CA LYS A 422 33.65 3.34 -1.36
C LYS A 422 32.15 3.67 -1.28
N LYS A 423 31.42 3.69 -2.41
CA LYS A 423 29.97 3.94 -2.40
C LYS A 423 29.12 2.68 -2.16
N GLY A 424 29.71 1.49 -2.29
CA GLY A 424 29.03 0.22 -2.02
C GLY A 424 28.99 -0.14 -0.54
N ILE A 425 28.05 -1.01 -0.17
CA ILE A 425 27.96 -1.58 1.17
C ILE A 425 29.16 -2.52 1.39
N SER A 426 29.91 -2.29 2.47
CA SER A 426 31.02 -3.17 2.84
C SER A 426 30.52 -4.47 3.49
N LEU A 427 31.25 -5.57 3.34
CA LEU A 427 30.94 -6.82 4.05
C LEU A 427 30.93 -6.62 5.56
N SER A 428 31.96 -5.97 6.11
CA SER A 428 32.03 -5.64 7.53
C SER A 428 30.81 -4.84 8.01
N GLY A 429 30.34 -3.90 7.18
CA GLY A 429 29.15 -3.12 7.45
C GLY A 429 27.88 -3.95 7.51
N LEU A 430 27.66 -4.80 6.51
CA LEU A 430 26.53 -5.72 6.49
C LEU A 430 26.54 -6.65 7.71
N LEU A 431 27.71 -7.19 8.07
CA LEU A 431 27.87 -8.07 9.22
C LEU A 431 27.54 -7.35 10.55
N ASN A 432 27.98 -6.10 10.70
CA ASN A 432 27.64 -5.27 11.86
C ASN A 432 26.14 -4.97 11.95
N ILE A 433 25.44 -4.87 10.81
CA ILE A 433 24.00 -4.59 10.78
C ILE A 433 23.19 -5.84 11.13
N ILE A 434 23.61 -7.03 10.68
CA ILE A 434 22.92 -8.29 10.95
C ILE A 434 23.10 -8.73 12.40
N ASP A 435 24.34 -8.64 12.91
CA ASP A 435 24.76 -9.30 14.15
C ASP A 435 25.30 -8.34 15.23
N GLY A 436 25.22 -7.03 14.98
CA GLY A 436 25.68 -6.01 15.91
C GLY A 436 24.90 -5.98 17.22
N VAL A 437 25.53 -5.40 18.24
CA VAL A 437 24.93 -5.23 19.58
C VAL A 437 23.67 -4.36 19.55
N ALA A 438 23.59 -3.44 18.59
CA ALA A 438 22.44 -2.55 18.39
C ALA A 438 21.38 -3.12 17.42
N SER A 439 21.56 -4.34 16.92
CA SER A 439 20.66 -4.91 15.91
C SER A 439 19.33 -5.35 16.51
N HIS A 440 18.24 -4.81 15.99
CA HIS A 440 16.88 -5.20 16.39
C HIS A 440 16.57 -6.68 16.11
N GLU A 441 15.83 -7.31 17.03
CA GLU A 441 15.56 -8.75 17.08
C GLU A 441 14.14 -9.12 16.62
N GLY A 442 13.86 -10.42 16.45
CA GLY A 442 12.51 -10.92 16.18
C GLY A 442 12.04 -10.79 14.72
N ARG A 443 12.99 -10.85 13.78
CA ARG A 443 12.78 -10.92 12.33
C ARG A 443 13.40 -12.20 11.76
N VAL A 444 12.89 -12.64 10.61
CA VAL A 444 13.47 -13.74 9.84
C VAL A 444 14.32 -13.15 8.73
N LEU A 445 15.62 -13.47 8.71
CA LEU A 445 16.53 -13.04 7.64
C LEU A 445 16.67 -14.16 6.61
N VAL A 446 16.38 -13.88 5.34
CA VAL A 446 16.60 -14.80 4.22
C VAL A 446 17.59 -14.17 3.26
N MET A 447 18.67 -14.87 2.97
CA MET A 447 19.66 -14.50 1.98
C MET A 447 19.62 -15.47 0.81
N THR A 448 19.68 -14.96 -0.42
CA THR A 448 19.74 -15.81 -1.61
C THR A 448 21.07 -15.61 -2.33
N THR A 449 21.69 -16.70 -2.78
CA THR A 449 22.90 -16.65 -3.61
C THR A 449 22.84 -17.67 -4.74
N ASN A 450 23.49 -17.37 -5.86
CA ASN A 450 23.72 -18.37 -6.91
C ASN A 450 25.06 -19.10 -6.77
N HIS A 451 25.99 -18.52 -6.00
CA HIS A 451 27.38 -18.94 -5.87
C HIS A 451 27.79 -19.01 -4.40
N PRO A 452 27.36 -20.04 -3.65
CA PRO A 452 27.71 -20.18 -2.23
C PRO A 452 29.22 -20.22 -1.99
N GLU A 453 30.01 -20.70 -2.95
CA GLU A 453 31.47 -20.79 -2.89
C GLU A 453 32.18 -19.43 -2.84
N LYS A 454 31.50 -18.36 -3.27
CA LYS A 454 32.05 -17.00 -3.27
C LYS A 454 31.81 -16.26 -1.96
N LEU A 455 30.96 -16.80 -1.08
CA LEU A 455 30.58 -16.14 0.16
C LEU A 455 31.69 -16.27 1.21
N ASP A 456 31.89 -15.18 1.96
CA ASP A 456 32.81 -15.17 3.08
C ASP A 456 32.32 -16.07 4.23
N GLU A 457 33.21 -16.89 4.78
CA GLU A 457 32.91 -17.77 5.92
C GLU A 457 32.37 -17.01 7.14
N ALA A 458 32.74 -15.73 7.30
CA ALA A 458 32.22 -14.88 8.36
C ALA A 458 30.71 -14.64 8.24
N LEU A 459 30.14 -14.65 7.02
CA LEU A 459 28.71 -14.44 6.80
C LEU A 459 27.88 -15.67 7.19
N ILE A 460 28.41 -16.87 6.98
CA ILE A 460 27.71 -18.14 7.18
C ILE A 460 27.84 -18.72 8.60
N ARG A 461 28.46 -17.99 9.54
CA ARG A 461 28.61 -18.46 10.92
C ARG A 461 27.27 -18.58 11.65
N PRO A 462 27.12 -19.54 12.59
CA PRO A 462 25.94 -19.62 13.45
C PRO A 462 25.65 -18.30 14.16
N GLY A 463 24.37 -17.93 14.25
CA GLY A 463 23.91 -16.61 14.71
C GLY A 463 23.70 -15.59 13.59
N ARG A 464 24.27 -15.82 12.40
CA ARG A 464 24.02 -15.05 11.15
C ARG A 464 23.28 -15.87 10.11
N VAL A 465 23.74 -17.11 9.90
CA VAL A 465 23.06 -18.13 9.11
C VAL A 465 22.98 -19.38 9.98
N ASP A 466 21.76 -19.75 10.34
CA ASP A 466 21.50 -20.92 11.18
C ASP A 466 21.05 -22.11 10.33
N HIS A 467 20.41 -21.84 9.19
CA HIS A 467 19.87 -22.84 8.28
C HIS A 467 20.29 -22.58 6.84
N GLN A 468 20.78 -23.62 6.16
CA GLN A 468 21.19 -23.55 4.77
C GLN A 468 20.36 -24.51 3.94
N VAL A 469 19.74 -24.00 2.88
CA VAL A 469 18.88 -24.78 1.99
C VAL A 469 19.47 -24.75 0.59
N GLY A 470 19.95 -25.91 0.14
CA GLY A 470 20.42 -26.12 -1.23
C GLY A 470 19.24 -26.32 -2.18
N PHE A 471 19.30 -25.61 -3.30
CA PHE A 471 18.38 -25.73 -4.43
C PHE A 471 19.14 -26.28 -5.61
N ASP A 472 18.80 -27.50 -5.99
CA ASP A 472 19.40 -28.19 -7.12
C ASP A 472 18.51 -28.03 -8.36
N ASN A 473 18.98 -28.58 -9.48
CA ASN A 473 18.14 -28.69 -10.68
C ASN A 473 16.97 -29.66 -10.43
N ALA A 474 16.00 -29.68 -11.33
CA ALA A 474 14.80 -30.47 -11.17
C ALA A 474 15.08 -31.96 -11.34
N THR A 475 14.62 -32.76 -10.37
CA THR A 475 14.52 -34.22 -10.54
C THR A 475 13.31 -34.57 -11.41
N GLN A 476 13.26 -35.80 -11.92
CA GLN A 476 12.13 -36.37 -12.64
C GLN A 476 10.85 -36.32 -11.82
N ILE A 477 10.94 -36.61 -10.52
CA ILE A 477 9.81 -36.48 -9.59
C ILE A 477 9.30 -35.03 -9.56
N GLN A 478 10.21 -34.06 -9.47
CA GLN A 478 9.87 -32.65 -9.49
C GLN A 478 9.30 -32.19 -10.84
N ALA A 479 9.82 -32.72 -11.95
CA ALA A 479 9.33 -32.47 -13.31
C ALA A 479 7.90 -33.00 -13.50
N LYS A 480 7.63 -34.23 -13.03
CA LYS A 480 6.27 -34.82 -12.99
C LYS A 480 5.31 -33.92 -12.22
N GLN A 481 5.68 -33.55 -10.99
CA GLN A 481 4.84 -32.69 -10.15
C GLN A 481 4.61 -31.31 -10.78
N LEU A 482 5.61 -30.75 -11.46
CA LEU A 482 5.47 -29.46 -12.16
C LEU A 482 4.49 -29.58 -13.35
N PHE A 483 4.55 -30.69 -14.09
CA PHE A 483 3.63 -30.99 -15.18
C PHE A 483 2.19 -31.11 -14.66
N GLU A 484 1.95 -31.94 -13.64
CA GLU A 484 0.65 -32.12 -13.00
C GLU A 484 0.10 -30.77 -12.50
N ARG A 485 0.92 -29.97 -11.82
CA ARG A 485 0.51 -28.65 -11.32
C ARG A 485 0.14 -27.66 -12.42
N MET A 486 0.74 -27.76 -13.60
CA MET A 486 0.45 -26.85 -14.71
C MET A 486 -0.89 -27.17 -15.38
N TYR A 487 -1.22 -28.45 -15.48
CA TYR A 487 -2.37 -28.93 -16.26
C TYR A 487 -3.55 -29.44 -15.43
N ASN A 488 -3.39 -29.59 -14.12
CA ASN A 488 -4.49 -29.95 -13.24
C ASN A 488 -5.39 -28.73 -12.99
N ASN A 489 -6.70 -28.93 -13.09
CA ASN A 489 -7.73 -27.91 -12.84
C ASN A 489 -7.79 -27.44 -11.37
N ASP A 490 -7.07 -28.12 -10.46
CA ASP A 490 -6.99 -27.87 -9.01
C ASP A 490 -5.96 -26.80 -8.57
N LEU A 491 -5.65 -25.83 -9.44
CA LEU A 491 -5.26 -24.54 -8.88
C LEU A 491 -6.54 -24.01 -8.22
N PRO A 492 -6.58 -23.83 -6.89
CA PRO A 492 -7.71 -23.13 -6.30
C PRO A 492 -7.73 -21.81 -7.05
N HIS A 493 -8.73 -21.63 -7.92
CA HIS A 493 -9.07 -20.32 -8.40
C HIS A 493 -9.12 -19.53 -7.11
N THR A 494 -8.17 -18.61 -6.94
CA THR A 494 -8.25 -17.64 -5.87
C THR A 494 -9.36 -16.69 -6.32
N LYS A 495 -10.57 -17.22 -6.54
CA LYS A 495 -11.79 -16.55 -6.15
C LYS A 495 -11.51 -16.24 -4.70
N LEU A 496 -11.08 -15.02 -4.45
CA LEU A 496 -11.21 -14.42 -3.14
C LEU A 496 -12.68 -14.67 -2.82
N ILE A 497 -12.97 -15.70 -2.02
CA ILE A 497 -14.28 -15.89 -1.43
C ILE A 497 -14.37 -14.71 -0.47
N ILE A 498 -14.73 -13.55 -1.01
CA ILE A 498 -15.39 -12.53 -0.23
C ILE A 498 -16.67 -13.26 0.14
N ASN A 499 -16.76 -13.72 1.39
CA ASN A 499 -18.04 -14.04 2.00
C ASN A 499 -18.84 -12.74 2.00
N THR A 500 -19.44 -12.37 0.87
CA THR A 500 -20.54 -11.43 0.82
C THR A 500 -21.74 -12.19 1.36
N PRO A 501 -22.30 -11.80 2.51
CA PRO A 501 -23.57 -12.36 2.94
C PRO A 501 -24.60 -12.10 1.83
N THR A 502 -25.19 -13.18 1.35
CA THR A 502 -26.09 -13.24 0.23
C THR A 502 -27.37 -12.42 0.47
N ALA A 503 -27.87 -11.87 -0.64
CA ALA A 503 -29.26 -11.54 -0.98
C ALA A 503 -29.70 -10.05 -0.90
N LEU A 504 -29.78 -9.44 -2.09
CA LEU A 504 -30.93 -8.63 -2.49
C LEU A 504 -31.33 -9.06 -3.93
N PRO A 505 -32.64 -9.12 -4.25
CA PRO A 505 -33.11 -9.62 -5.53
C PRO A 505 -32.86 -8.60 -6.66
N PRO A 506 -32.70 -9.04 -7.92
CA PRO A 506 -32.61 -8.13 -9.05
C PRO A 506 -33.96 -7.43 -9.24
N ILE A 507 -33.92 -6.10 -9.22
CA ILE A 507 -35.02 -5.22 -9.61
C ILE A 507 -35.30 -5.48 -11.09
N THR A 508 -36.48 -6.01 -11.38
CA THR A 508 -37.06 -6.11 -12.71
C THR A 508 -37.26 -4.72 -13.31
N ASN A 509 -36.68 -4.46 -14.49
CA ASN A 509 -37.20 -3.47 -15.44
C ASN A 509 -36.71 -3.80 -16.86
N GLY A 510 -37.65 -3.96 -17.79
CA GLY A 510 -37.44 -3.71 -19.22
C GLY A 510 -37.16 -4.92 -20.11
N HIS A 511 -38.23 -5.61 -20.51
CA HIS A 511 -38.26 -6.46 -21.71
C HIS A 511 -37.89 -5.65 -22.96
N LEU A 512 -36.86 -6.06 -23.70
CA LEU A 512 -36.79 -5.89 -25.15
C LEU A 512 -36.30 -7.20 -25.77
N ASN A 513 -37.19 -7.83 -26.53
CA ASN A 513 -36.99 -9.08 -27.25
C ASN A 513 -35.90 -8.93 -28.32
N GLY A 514 -34.84 -9.71 -28.16
CA GLY A 514 -33.83 -9.96 -29.19
C GLY A 514 -33.51 -11.45 -29.22
N SER A 515 -33.97 -12.11 -30.28
CA SER A 515 -33.87 -13.55 -30.57
C SER A 515 -32.53 -14.19 -30.16
N ALA A 516 -32.57 -15.14 -29.22
CA ALA A 516 -31.46 -15.99 -28.84
C ALA A 516 -31.38 -17.19 -29.80
N ASN A 517 -30.66 -17.03 -30.91
CA ASN A 517 -30.15 -18.13 -31.72
C ASN A 517 -28.64 -17.93 -31.88
N GLY A 518 -27.85 -18.50 -30.97
CA GLY A 518 -26.40 -18.37 -30.99
C GLY A 518 -25.69 -19.20 -29.94
N SER A 519 -26.22 -20.36 -29.56
CA SER A 519 -25.66 -21.22 -28.49
C SER A 519 -24.87 -22.43 -29.02
N THR A 520 -24.48 -22.47 -30.29
CA THR A 520 -23.95 -23.72 -30.88
C THR A 520 -22.48 -23.68 -31.34
N MET A 521 -21.71 -22.61 -31.15
CA MET A 521 -20.37 -22.49 -31.75
C MET A 521 -19.20 -22.17 -30.79
N LEU A 522 -19.42 -22.17 -29.46
CA LEU A 522 -18.38 -21.80 -28.48
C LEU A 522 -18.05 -22.88 -27.43
N ARG A 523 -18.47 -24.12 -27.65
CA ARG A 523 -17.95 -25.30 -26.92
C ARG A 523 -16.85 -25.99 -27.71
N ALA A 524 -15.86 -25.26 -28.22
CA ALA A 524 -14.78 -25.86 -29.01
C ALA A 524 -13.37 -25.53 -28.47
N ALA A 525 -13.18 -24.38 -27.81
CA ALA A 525 -11.87 -23.96 -27.33
C ALA A 525 -11.54 -24.39 -25.88
N ASP A 526 -12.56 -24.75 -25.09
CA ASP A 526 -12.41 -25.36 -23.76
C ASP A 526 -12.51 -26.90 -23.80
N LYS A 527 -12.76 -27.49 -24.97
CA LYS A 527 -12.96 -28.93 -25.12
C LYS A 527 -11.71 -29.77 -24.88
N GLU A 528 -10.51 -29.25 -25.14
CA GLU A 528 -9.31 -30.11 -25.16
C GLU A 528 -8.73 -30.42 -23.77
N ILE A 529 -9.02 -29.60 -22.74
CA ILE A 529 -8.67 -29.92 -21.34
C ILE A 529 -9.79 -30.75 -20.69
N ASP A 530 -11.06 -30.49 -21.05
CA ASP A 530 -12.24 -31.22 -20.57
C ASP A 530 -12.41 -32.64 -21.17
N GLU A 531 -11.56 -33.06 -22.12
CA GLU A 531 -11.58 -34.38 -22.77
C GLU A 531 -10.46 -35.35 -22.29
N LEU A 532 -9.70 -35.00 -21.25
CA LEU A 532 -8.75 -35.93 -20.63
C LEU A 532 -9.50 -36.95 -19.75
N LYS A 533 -9.25 -38.24 -19.97
CA LYS A 533 -9.84 -39.29 -19.13
C LYS A 533 -9.22 -39.24 -17.72
N GLU A 534 -9.98 -39.62 -16.69
CA GLU A 534 -9.45 -39.80 -15.32
C GLU A 534 -8.18 -40.68 -15.36
N GLY A 535 -7.08 -40.18 -14.80
CA GLY A 535 -5.77 -40.85 -14.76
C GLY A 535 -4.85 -40.59 -15.97
N GLU A 536 -5.37 -40.13 -17.11
CA GLU A 536 -4.55 -39.88 -18.32
C GLU A 536 -3.48 -38.81 -18.07
N LEU A 537 -3.78 -37.80 -17.25
CA LEU A 537 -2.83 -36.74 -16.91
C LEU A 537 -1.62 -37.27 -16.12
N GLU A 538 -1.84 -38.21 -15.20
CA GLU A 538 -0.78 -38.80 -14.39
C GLU A 538 0.15 -39.67 -15.24
N ASP A 539 -0.40 -40.40 -16.21
CA ASP A 539 0.35 -41.21 -17.17
C ASP A 539 1.20 -40.34 -18.10
N ILE A 540 0.62 -39.26 -18.64
CA ILE A 540 1.33 -38.28 -19.47
C ILE A 540 2.44 -37.59 -18.64
N ALA A 541 2.15 -37.21 -17.39
CA ALA A 541 3.13 -36.58 -16.52
C ALA A 541 4.31 -37.51 -16.18
N SER A 542 4.04 -38.80 -15.98
CA SER A 542 5.07 -39.82 -15.74
C SER A 542 5.94 -40.02 -16.99
N SER A 543 5.31 -40.15 -18.15
CA SER A 543 6.02 -40.27 -19.44
C SER A 543 6.85 -39.02 -19.76
N PHE A 544 6.33 -37.84 -19.46
CA PHE A 544 7.05 -36.57 -19.62
C PHE A 544 8.28 -36.53 -18.71
N ALA A 545 8.13 -36.93 -17.44
CA ALA A 545 9.23 -36.95 -16.48
C ALA A 545 10.33 -37.93 -16.90
N GLU A 546 10.00 -39.12 -17.39
CA GLU A 546 10.98 -40.10 -17.89
C GLU A 546 11.84 -39.56 -19.04
N MET A 547 11.27 -38.69 -19.89
CA MET A 547 12.00 -38.06 -21.00
C MET A 547 12.88 -36.88 -20.57
N VAL A 548 12.72 -36.37 -19.35
CA VAL A 548 13.53 -35.29 -18.79
C VAL A 548 14.67 -35.89 -17.95
N PRO A 549 15.95 -35.65 -18.31
CA PRO A 549 17.08 -36.04 -17.50
C PRO A 549 17.05 -35.42 -16.09
N ASP A 550 17.37 -36.22 -15.08
CA ASP A 550 17.54 -35.78 -13.70
C ASP A 550 18.65 -34.72 -13.57
N ASP A 551 18.40 -33.70 -12.73
CA ASP A 551 19.38 -32.69 -12.31
C ASP A 551 20.06 -31.88 -13.43
N GLU A 552 19.56 -31.95 -14.66
CA GLU A 552 20.10 -31.20 -15.80
C GLU A 552 19.39 -29.85 -15.99
N PHE A 553 18.08 -29.80 -15.77
CA PHE A 553 17.25 -28.62 -16.07
C PHE A 553 16.74 -27.94 -14.81
N SER A 554 16.74 -26.61 -14.80
CA SER A 554 16.11 -25.87 -13.70
C SER A 554 14.58 -25.95 -13.79
N PRO A 555 13.86 -25.95 -12.66
CA PRO A 555 12.40 -25.84 -12.64
C PRO A 555 11.85 -24.70 -13.49
N ALA A 556 12.53 -23.55 -13.58
CA ALA A 556 12.12 -22.43 -14.43
C ALA A 556 12.23 -22.73 -15.93
N GLU A 557 13.23 -23.48 -16.37
CA GLU A 557 13.37 -23.91 -17.78
C GLU A 557 12.21 -24.81 -18.19
N ILE A 558 11.91 -25.82 -17.35
CA ILE A 558 10.78 -26.74 -17.57
C ILE A 558 9.46 -25.97 -17.53
N GLN A 559 9.26 -25.09 -16.55
CA GLN A 559 8.07 -24.25 -16.47
C GLN A 559 7.91 -23.38 -17.72
N GLY A 560 9.01 -22.79 -18.22
CA GLY A 560 9.01 -22.00 -19.45
C GLY A 560 8.61 -22.80 -20.69
N PHE A 561 9.03 -24.07 -20.78
CA PHE A 561 8.60 -24.99 -21.82
C PHE A 561 7.09 -25.28 -21.76
N LEU A 562 6.57 -25.56 -20.56
CA LEU A 562 5.15 -25.90 -20.34
C LEU A 562 4.23 -24.69 -20.55
N LEU A 563 4.66 -23.47 -20.17
CA LEU A 563 3.88 -22.24 -20.35
C LEU A 563 3.55 -21.93 -21.82
N LYS A 564 4.45 -22.29 -22.75
CA LYS A 564 4.18 -22.17 -24.20
C LYS A 564 3.08 -23.11 -24.68
N ARG A 565 2.76 -24.14 -23.88
CA ARG A 565 1.84 -25.25 -24.19
C ARG A 565 0.73 -25.34 -23.13
N LYS A 566 0.39 -24.22 -22.50
CA LYS A 566 -0.51 -24.10 -21.35
C LYS A 566 -1.87 -24.79 -21.45
N LYS A 567 -2.38 -25.05 -22.67
CA LYS A 567 -3.71 -25.67 -22.89
C LYS A 567 -3.66 -27.11 -23.41
N ASP A 568 -2.47 -27.61 -23.75
CA ASP A 568 -2.34 -28.88 -24.45
C ASP A 568 -1.20 -29.73 -23.83
N PRO A 569 -1.52 -30.66 -22.91
CA PRO A 569 -0.53 -31.52 -22.29
C PRO A 569 0.02 -32.58 -23.25
N ARG A 570 -0.77 -33.04 -24.23
CA ARG A 570 -0.31 -34.05 -25.21
C ARG A 570 0.76 -33.47 -26.12
N LYS A 571 0.61 -32.21 -26.55
CA LYS A 571 1.65 -31.49 -27.30
C LYS A 571 2.93 -31.28 -26.50
N ALA A 572 2.83 -31.05 -25.19
CA ALA A 572 4.01 -30.96 -24.33
C ALA A 572 4.80 -32.28 -24.31
N LEU A 573 4.12 -33.42 -24.28
CA LEU A 573 4.78 -34.73 -24.36
C LEU A 573 5.40 -35.00 -25.74
N LEU A 574 4.74 -34.63 -26.83
CA LEU A 574 5.28 -34.86 -28.18
C LEU A 574 6.55 -34.04 -28.48
N GLU A 575 6.64 -32.83 -27.93
CA GLU A 575 7.73 -31.89 -28.23
C GLU A 575 8.87 -31.90 -27.20
N VAL A 576 8.74 -32.66 -26.09
CA VAL A 576 9.73 -32.64 -25.01
C VAL A 576 11.09 -33.19 -25.44
N ASP A 577 11.13 -34.29 -26.19
CA ASP A 577 12.39 -34.92 -26.63
C ASP A 577 13.22 -33.97 -27.50
N MET A 578 12.58 -33.34 -28.50
CA MET A 578 13.22 -32.33 -29.34
C MET A 578 13.73 -31.13 -28.52
N TRP A 579 12.97 -30.70 -27.52
CA TRP A 579 13.37 -29.60 -26.64
C TRP A 579 14.54 -29.96 -25.74
N VAL A 580 14.54 -31.15 -25.13
CA VAL A 580 15.64 -31.66 -24.29
C VAL A 580 16.92 -31.73 -25.11
N GLN A 581 16.88 -32.35 -26.30
CA GLN A 581 18.04 -32.45 -27.19
C GLN A 581 18.57 -31.06 -27.57
N GLY A 582 17.68 -30.16 -27.98
CA GLY A 582 18.05 -28.78 -28.33
C GLY A 582 18.69 -28.01 -27.18
N MET A 583 18.16 -28.12 -25.96
CA MET A 583 18.73 -27.45 -24.78
C MET A 583 20.05 -28.07 -24.34
N MET A 584 20.21 -29.40 -24.43
CA MET A 584 21.47 -30.08 -24.13
C MET A 584 22.57 -29.67 -25.12
N GLU A 585 22.25 -29.54 -26.40
CA GLU A 585 23.18 -29.00 -27.39
C GLU A 585 23.56 -27.55 -27.11
N GLN A 586 22.61 -26.71 -26.69
CA GLN A 586 22.88 -25.32 -26.30
C GLN A 586 23.82 -25.23 -25.09
N LYS A 587 23.59 -26.05 -24.06
CA LYS A 587 24.45 -26.14 -22.87
C LYS A 587 25.87 -26.59 -23.25
N LYS A 588 25.99 -27.61 -24.11
CA LYS A 588 27.29 -28.08 -24.64
C LYS A 588 28.03 -27.02 -25.47
N ARG A 589 27.31 -26.20 -26.24
CA ARG A 589 27.88 -25.11 -27.06
C ARG A 589 28.19 -23.84 -26.27
N GLY A 590 27.82 -23.76 -24.99
CA GLY A 590 28.07 -22.60 -24.12
C GLY A 590 27.47 -21.28 -24.61
N THR A 591 26.54 -21.32 -25.57
CA THR A 591 26.03 -20.11 -26.25
C THR A 591 24.55 -19.90 -25.93
N LYS A 592 24.21 -18.78 -25.28
CA LYS A 592 22.82 -18.31 -25.12
C LYS A 592 22.31 -17.75 -26.45
N LEU A 593 21.77 -18.58 -27.34
CA LEU A 593 21.01 -18.09 -28.49
C LEU A 593 19.51 -18.03 -28.16
N LEU A 594 18.98 -16.81 -28.20
CA LEU A 594 17.55 -16.51 -28.19
C LEU A 594 16.90 -17.14 -29.43
N ARG A 595 15.95 -18.06 -29.20
CA ARG A 595 14.99 -18.70 -30.12
C ARG A 595 15.33 -20.15 -30.52
N VAL A 596 14.59 -21.07 -29.91
CA VAL A 596 14.01 -22.21 -30.63
C VAL A 596 12.53 -21.87 -30.78
N GLN A 597 12.10 -21.77 -32.04
CA GLN A 597 10.72 -21.48 -32.45
C GLN A 597 9.76 -22.55 -31.97
#